data_AF-A0A821ZBZ6-F1
#
_entry.id   AF-A0A821ZBZ6-F1
#
_cell.length_a   1.000
_cell.length_b   1.000
_cell.length_c   1.000
_cell.angle_alpha   90.00
_cell.angle_beta   90.00
_cell.angle_gamma   90.00
#
_symmetry.space_group_name_H-M   'P 1'
#
loop_
_entity.id
_entity.type
_entity.pdbx_description
1 polymer ?
#
loop_
_entity_poly.entity_id
_entity_poly.type
_entity_poly.pdbx_seq_one_letter_code
_entity_poly.pdbx_strand_id
1 'polypeptide(L)' 'VAERSLALWSNEYVVQLIEENLEQILPILLPPLCRISKTHWNTNIITLTYNLLKTLMDINKKLCDDVLNTLRDDEQR' A
#
# COMPACT_ATOMS: atom_id res chain seq x y z
N VAL A 1 11.82 -10.92 -6.25
CA VAL A 1 11.88 -10.19 -4.95
C VAL A 1 10.55 -9.55 -4.63
N ALA A 2 10.01 -8.66 -5.47
CA ALA A 2 8.70 -8.01 -5.26
C ALA A 2 7.56 -8.98 -4.90
N GLU A 3 7.43 -10.10 -5.61
CA GLU A 3 6.43 -11.13 -5.32
C GLU A 3 6.56 -11.72 -3.90
N ARG A 4 7.77 -12.06 -3.47
CA ARG A 4 8.03 -12.60 -2.12
C ARG A 4 7.81 -11.55 -1.03
N SER A 5 8.11 -10.29 -1.32
CA SER A 5 7.80 -9.17 -0.40
C SER A 5 6.30 -8.96 -0.27
N LEU A 6 5.55 -9.06 -1.38
CA LEU A 6 4.08 -8.95 -1.37
C LEU A 6 3.42 -10.17 -0.71
N ALA A 7 4.02 -11.36 -0.77
CA ALA A 7 3.52 -12.56 -0.11
C ALA A 7 3.46 -12.44 1.43
N LEU A 8 4.17 -11.48 2.04
CA LEU A 8 4.03 -11.19 3.48
C LEU A 8 2.60 -10.77 3.85
N TRP A 9 1.85 -10.19 2.90
CA TRP A 9 0.44 -9.82 3.09
C TRP A 9 -0.51 -11.01 3.11
N SER A 10 -0.04 -12.21 2.74
CA SER A 10 -0.81 -13.44 2.91
C SER A 10 -0.67 -14.03 4.32
N ASN A 11 0.22 -13.49 5.16
CA ASN A 11 0.39 -13.92 6.54
C ASN A 11 -0.52 -13.08 7.45
N GLU A 12 -1.58 -13.69 7.97
CA GLU A 12 -2.57 -13.04 8.84
C GLU A 12 -1.94 -12.34 10.05
N TYR A 13 -0.89 -12.94 10.65
CA TYR A 13 -0.20 -12.34 11.78
C TYR A 13 0.53 -11.04 11.40
N VAL A 14 1.16 -11.02 10.22
CA VAL A 14 1.80 -9.80 9.71
C VAL A 14 0.75 -8.73 9.41
N VAL A 15 -0.37 -9.11 8.80
CA VAL A 15 -1.47 -8.19 8.50
C VAL A 15 -2.03 -7.57 9.79
N GLN A 16 -2.28 -8.39 10.82
CA GLN A 16 -2.76 -7.90 12.11
C GLN A 16 -1.81 -6.89 12.75
N LEU A 17 -0.50 -7.16 12.74
CA LEU A 17 0.50 -6.21 13.26
C LEU A 17 0.52 -4.89 12.47
N ILE A 18 0.31 -4.96 11.16
CA ILE A 18 0.22 -3.77 10.31
C ILE A 18 -1.06 -2.98 10.63
N GLU A 19 -2.19 -3.66 10.83
CA GLU A 19 -3.46 -3.03 11.22
C GLU A 19 -3.35 -2.29 12.56
N GLU A 20 -2.71 -2.89 13.56
CA GLU A 20 -2.48 -2.27 14.87
C GLU A 20 -1.59 -1.01 14.80
N ASN A 21 -0.76 -0.87 13.76
CA ASN A 21 0.21 0.21 13.59
C ASN A 21 -0.02 1.03 12.30
N LEU A 22 -1.24 0.95 11.76
CA LEU A 22 -1.54 1.41 10.40
C LEU A 22 -1.25 2.91 10.21
N GLU A 23 -1.51 3.73 11.22
CA GLU A 23 -1.27 5.19 11.19
C GLU A 23 0.18 5.56 10.90
N GLN A 24 1.14 4.77 11.37
CA GLN A 24 2.57 5.00 11.15
C GLN A 24 3.10 4.29 9.90
N ILE A 25 2.55 3.11 9.60
CA ILE A 25 3.03 2.25 8.51
C ILE A 25 2.48 2.72 7.16
N LEU A 26 1.22 3.15 7.10
CA LEU A 26 0.55 3.49 5.84
C LEU A 26 1.23 4.62 5.08
N PRO A 27 1.65 5.75 5.70
CA PRO A 27 2.38 6.81 5.00
C PRO A 27 3.67 6.34 4.34
N ILE A 28 4.32 5.31 4.88
CA ILE A 28 5.57 4.75 4.36
C ILE A 28 5.31 3.77 3.21
N LEU A 29 4.25 2.97 3.32
CA LEU A 29 3.92 1.93 2.34
C LEU A 29 3.17 2.45 1.11
N LEU A 30 2.29 3.42 1.27
CA LEU A 30 1.41 3.87 0.20
C LEU A 30 2.16 4.46 -1.02
N PRO A 31 3.19 5.31 -0.87
CA PRO A 31 3.90 5.90 -2.00
C PRO A 31 4.52 4.88 -2.97
N PRO A 32 5.35 3.91 -2.51
CA PRO A 32 5.94 2.93 -3.42
C PRO A 32 4.87 2.02 -4.04
N LEU A 33 3.80 1.67 -3.32
CA LEU A 33 2.70 0.85 -3.86
C LEU A 33 1.95 1.58 -4.98
N CYS A 34 1.65 2.87 -4.81
CA CYS A 34 1.04 3.70 -5.85
C CYS A 34 1.92 3.87 -7.09
N ARG A 35 3.25 3.89 -6.93
CA ARG A 35 4.18 3.92 -8.08
C ARG A 35 4.22 2.59 -8.81
N ILE A 36 4.30 1.48 -8.06
CA ILE A 36 4.36 0.12 -8.62
C ILE A 36 3.10 -0.18 -9.42
N SER A 37 1.92 0.18 -8.93
CA SER A 37 0.65 -0.08 -9.62
C SER A 37 0.54 0.60 -10.99
N LYS A 38 1.27 1.70 -11.21
CA LYS A 38 1.24 2.47 -12.47
C LYS A 38 2.38 2.15 -13.43
N THR A 39 3.55 1.76 -12.91
CA THR A 39 4.81 1.78 -13.69
C THR A 39 5.54 0.43 -13.76
N HIS A 40 5.10 -0.58 -13.02
CA HIS A 40 5.77 -1.87 -12.98
C HIS A 40 5.53 -2.67 -14.28
N TRP A 41 6.57 -3.31 -14.82
CA TRP A 41 6.50 -4.03 -16.10
C TRP A 41 5.75 -5.37 -16.01
N ASN A 42 5.71 -5.99 -14.83
CA ASN A 42 5.04 -7.27 -14.60
C ASN A 42 3.60 -7.06 -14.13
N THR A 43 2.64 -7.48 -14.95
CA THR A 43 1.19 -7.37 -14.70
C THR A 43 0.74 -8.12 -13.45
N ASN A 44 1.34 -9.26 -13.10
CA ASN A 44 0.96 -9.99 -11.88
C ASN A 44 1.31 -9.19 -10.63
N ILE A 45 2.47 -8.53 -10.63
CA ILE A 45 2.88 -7.64 -9.52
C ILE A 45 1.94 -6.44 -9.44
N ILE A 46 1.52 -5.89 -10.57
CA ILE A 46 0.51 -4.81 -10.62
C ILE A 46 -0.79 -5.29 -9.96
N THR A 47 -1.33 -6.43 -10.36
CA THR A 47 -2.57 -7.00 -9.79
C THR A 47 -2.45 -7.25 -8.28
N LEU A 48 -1.35 -7.85 -7.82
CA LEU A 48 -1.11 -8.07 -6.39
C LEU A 48 -1.04 -6.75 -5.61
N THR A 49 -0.40 -5.73 -6.20
CA THR A 49 -0.32 -4.39 -5.61
C THR A 49 -1.69 -3.73 -5.51
N TYR A 50 -2.55 -3.88 -6.54
CA TYR A 50 -3.92 -3.37 -6.50
C TYR A 50 -4.77 -4.06 -5.43
N ASN A 51 -4.66 -5.37 -5.29
CA ASN A 51 -5.36 -6.11 -4.23
C ASN A 51 -4.93 -5.60 -2.85
N LEU A 52 -3.63 -5.40 -2.65
CA LEU A 52 -3.11 -4.85 -1.41
C LEU A 52 -3.63 -3.43 -1.13
N LEU A 53 -3.56 -2.54 -2.12
CA LEU A 53 -4.10 -1.17 -1.97
C LEU A 53 -5.58 -1.20 -1.61
N LYS A 54 -6.35 -2.13 -2.19
CA LYS A 54 -7.76 -2.31 -1.84
C LYS A 54 -7.95 -2.76 -0.39
N THR A 55 -7.21 -3.76 0.06
CA THR A 55 -7.24 -4.22 1.46
C THR A 55 -6.92 -3.08 2.44
N LEU A 56 -5.90 -2.28 2.14
CA LEU A 56 -5.54 -1.10 2.96
C LEU A 56 -6.68 -0.08 3.05
N MET A 57 -7.36 0.19 1.93
CA MET A 57 -8.53 1.07 1.89
C MET A 57 -9.73 0.49 2.64
N ASP A 58 -9.94 -0.83 2.57
CA ASP A 58 -11.02 -1.51 3.29
C ASP A 58 -10.79 -1.46 4.81
N ILE A 59 -9.54 -1.49 5.28
CA ILE A 59 -9.17 -1.36 6.70
C ILE A 59 -9.42 0.08 7.20
N ASN A 60 -8.85 1.08 6.52
CA ASN A 60 -9.02 2.49 6.94
C ASN A 60 -8.96 3.43 5.74
N LYS A 61 -10.12 3.61 5.11
CA LYS A 61 -10.29 4.51 3.95
C LYS A 61 -9.87 5.94 4.25
N LYS A 62 -10.25 6.49 5.42
CA LYS A 62 -9.97 7.89 5.77
C LYS A 62 -8.46 8.15 5.82
N LEU A 63 -7.73 7.28 6.52
CA LEU A 63 -6.28 7.40 6.62
C LEU A 63 -5.60 7.24 5.26
N CYS A 64 -6.08 6.32 4.40
CA CYS A 64 -5.60 6.22 3.02
C CYS A 64 -5.80 7.53 2.25
N ASP A 65 -6.99 8.11 2.31
CA ASP A 65 -7.32 9.35 1.62
C ASP A 65 -6.44 10.52 2.12
N ASP A 66 -6.23 10.63 3.44
CA ASP A 66 -5.39 11.66 4.06
C ASP A 66 -3.91 11.54 3.61
N VAL A 67 -3.37 10.32 3.58
CA VAL A 67 -2.01 10.07 3.09
C VAL A 67 -1.91 10.38 1.59
N LEU A 68 -2.88 9.97 0.77
CA LEU A 68 -2.88 10.24 -0.67
C LEU A 68 -2.92 11.75 -0.97
N ASN A 69 -3.67 12.52 -0.20
CA ASN A 69 -3.70 13.97 -0.33
C ASN A 69 -2.34 14.59 0.01
N THR A 70 -1.72 14.13 1.10
CA THR A 70 -0.38 14.59 1.50
C THR A 70 0.67 14.29 0.43
N LEU A 71 0.62 13.10 -0.17
CA LEU A 71 1.53 12.72 -1.25
C LEU A 71 1.34 13.58 -2.51
N ARG A 72 0.10 13.91 -2.86
CA ARG A 72 -0.19 14.79 -3.98
C ARG A 72 0.35 16.20 -3.73
N ASP A 73 0.17 16.72 -2.52
CA ASP A 73 0.65 18.05 -2.15
C ASP A 73 2.18 18.13 -2.20
N ASP A 74 2.89 17.07 -1.82
CA ASP A 74 4.35 16.99 -1.92
C ASP A 74 4.85 16.84 -3.37
N GLU A 75 4.08 16.21 -4.27
CA GLU A 75 4.40 16.16 -5.71
C GLU A 75 4.20 17.52 -6.42
N GLN A 76 3.48 18.46 -5.81
CA GLN A 76 3.20 19.79 -6.37
C GLN A 76 4.14 20.90 -5.84
N ARG A 77 5.04 20.59 -4.90
CA ARG A 77 6.09 21.49 -4.41
C ARG A 77 7.39 21.35 -5.19
#